data_AF-A0A2V6WWR2-F1
#
_entry.id   AF-A0A2V6WWR2-F1
#
_cell.length_a   1.000
_cell.length_b   1.000
_cell.length_c   1.000
_cell.angle_alpha   90.00
_cell.angle_beta   90.00
_cell.angle_gamma   90.00
#
_symmetry.space_group_name_H-M   'P 1'
#
loop_
_entity.id
_entity.type
_entity.pdbx_description
1 polymer ?
#
loop_
_entity_poly.entity_id
_entity_poly.type
_entity_poly.pdbx_seq_one_letter_code
_entity_poly.pdbx_strand_id
1 'polypeptide(L)'
;MDEWGTVVGCQLMGGRTSPDPWGFSNFRGYAGTANPIGTRPLYEACYRPMTDEYGNALTCLDWALAWTPDPWGWSTLAGYAHVGRTDRYRVTSRSLGDGRGTAVTRTFSYTGLGLSTDGKDFRGHHSVRAVDPLGHYTDTWFNQDDLLKGRPYHGQTRHSNGSLLAETTNTWATASPYAGVSHARLVQTDVATCDDTGSSCRTARQSFEYDAYGNPTRLYRWGDVARSGDEIDERTDWVVDPATWIHRPKRFAL
;
A
#
# COMPACT_ATOMS: atom_id res chain seq x y z
N MET A 1 -15.31 -24.47 32.37
CA MET A 1 -15.23 -23.72 33.63
C MET A 1 -14.46 -24.56 34.61
N ASP A 2 -13.82 -23.96 35.61
CA ASP A 2 -13.30 -24.70 36.75
C ASP A 2 -14.45 -25.12 37.69
N GLU A 3 -14.10 -25.82 38.76
CA GLU A 3 -15.01 -26.27 39.81
C GLU A 3 -15.69 -25.12 40.60
N TRP A 4 -15.25 -23.88 40.40
CA TRP A 4 -15.79 -22.66 41.02
C TRP A 4 -16.65 -21.82 40.06
N GLY A 5 -16.91 -22.31 38.84
CA GLY A 5 -17.68 -21.60 37.83
C GLY A 5 -16.89 -20.52 37.09
N THR A 6 -15.58 -20.42 37.31
CA THR A 6 -14.70 -19.50 36.58
C THR A 6 -14.48 -20.01 35.17
N VAL A 7 -14.59 -19.12 34.18
CA VAL A 7 -14.23 -19.46 32.80
C VAL A 7 -12.71 -19.49 32.68
N VAL A 8 -12.15 -20.71 32.73
CA VAL A 8 -10.70 -20.95 32.61
C VAL A 8 -10.21 -21.14 31.16
N GLY A 9 -11.13 -21.09 30.19
CA GLY A 9 -10.79 -21.20 28.77
C GLY A 9 -12.02 -21.39 27.89
N CYS A 10 -11.80 -21.39 26.57
CA CYS A 10 -12.84 -21.61 25.58
C CYS A 10 -12.56 -22.91 24.81
N GLN A 11 -13.57 -23.79 24.73
CA GLN A 11 -13.51 -24.98 23.87
C GLN A 11 -13.58 -24.61 22.37
N LEU A 12 -14.22 -23.47 22.05
CA LEU A 12 -14.34 -22.94 20.71
C LEU A 12 -14.04 -21.44 20.71
N MET A 13 -13.21 -21.01 19.77
CA MET A 13 -12.92 -19.61 19.51
C MET A 13 -13.62 -19.21 18.20
N GLY A 14 -14.35 -18.10 18.22
CA GLY A 14 -15.05 -17.56 17.06
C GLY A 14 -14.82 -16.07 16.92
N GLY A 15 -15.06 -15.52 15.73
CA GLY A 15 -15.00 -14.07 15.53
C GLY A 15 -16.11 -13.37 16.32
N ARG A 16 -15.76 -12.27 16.95
CA ARG A 16 -16.69 -11.41 17.69
C ARG A 16 -16.40 -9.96 17.34
N THR A 17 -17.44 -9.13 17.34
CA THR A 17 -17.32 -7.68 17.12
C THR A 17 -17.00 -6.92 18.41
N SER A 18 -17.01 -7.59 19.55
CA SER A 18 -16.60 -7.06 20.85
C SER A 18 -15.71 -8.07 21.59
N PRO A 19 -14.76 -7.61 22.44
CA PRO A 19 -14.01 -8.50 23.31
C PRO A 19 -14.95 -9.35 24.17
N ASP A 20 -14.58 -10.61 24.42
CA ASP A 20 -15.29 -11.42 25.41
C ASP A 20 -15.06 -10.88 26.83
N PRO A 21 -16.02 -11.07 27.76
CA PRO A 21 -15.91 -10.57 29.13
C PRO A 21 -14.77 -11.19 29.96
N TRP A 22 -14.17 -12.28 29.47
CA TRP A 22 -13.16 -13.06 30.21
C TRP A 22 -11.74 -12.75 29.75
N GLY A 23 -11.56 -11.86 28.77
CA GLY A 23 -10.26 -11.36 28.34
C GLY A 23 -9.44 -12.30 27.45
N PHE A 24 -10.05 -13.35 26.89
CA PHE A 24 -9.36 -14.28 25.99
C PHE A 24 -9.24 -13.77 24.54
N SER A 25 -10.01 -12.73 24.20
CA SER A 25 -10.06 -12.12 22.87
C SER A 25 -8.78 -11.37 22.55
N ASN A 26 -8.22 -11.68 21.38
CA ASN A 26 -7.15 -10.89 20.79
C ASN A 26 -7.70 -10.16 19.57
N PHE A 27 -7.52 -8.83 19.51
CA PHE A 27 -7.91 -8.07 18.33
C PHE A 27 -7.06 -8.49 17.12
N ARG A 28 -7.72 -8.94 16.07
CA ARG A 28 -7.05 -9.36 14.81
C ARG A 28 -7.18 -8.32 13.70
N GLY A 29 -8.24 -7.52 13.71
CA GLY A 29 -8.56 -6.56 12.66
C GLY A 29 -10.06 -6.51 12.38
N TYR A 30 -10.43 -5.89 11.27
CA TYR A 30 -11.80 -5.83 10.77
C TYR A 30 -11.91 -6.71 9.52
N ALA A 31 -13.00 -7.47 9.40
CA ALA A 31 -13.34 -8.11 8.14
C ALA A 31 -13.94 -7.07 7.18
N GLY A 32 -13.46 -7.05 5.95
CA GLY A 32 -13.94 -6.15 4.90
C GLY A 32 -14.56 -6.91 3.73
N THR A 33 -15.35 -6.22 2.92
CA THR A 33 -15.89 -6.75 1.65
C THR A 33 -14.87 -6.68 0.51
N ALA A 34 -13.87 -5.82 0.63
CA ALA A 34 -12.75 -5.72 -0.30
C ALA A 34 -11.68 -6.78 0.02
N ASN A 35 -10.92 -7.21 -0.99
CA ASN A 35 -9.76 -8.11 -0.88
C ASN A 35 -8.43 -7.33 -1.02
N PRO A 36 -8.04 -6.49 -0.04
CA PRO A 36 -6.77 -5.77 -0.11
C PRO A 36 -5.58 -6.72 0.10
N ILE A 37 -4.39 -6.26 -0.30
CA ILE A 37 -3.15 -7.04 -0.17
C ILE A 37 -2.88 -7.48 1.27
N GLY A 38 -2.47 -8.73 1.43
CA GLY A 38 -2.21 -9.32 2.75
C GLY A 38 -3.49 -9.66 3.53
N THR A 39 -4.62 -9.79 2.83
CA THR A 39 -5.82 -10.43 3.37
C THR A 39 -6.04 -11.80 2.74
N ARG A 40 -6.84 -12.62 3.42
CA ARG A 40 -7.34 -13.89 2.92
C ARG A 40 -8.86 -13.96 3.11
N PRO A 41 -9.57 -14.74 2.29
CA PRO A 41 -10.99 -14.95 2.49
C PRO A 41 -11.23 -15.61 3.84
N LEU A 42 -12.22 -15.10 4.54
CA LEU A 42 -12.76 -15.63 5.78
C LEU A 42 -14.15 -16.17 5.47
N TYR A 43 -14.36 -17.43 5.75
CA TYR A 43 -15.61 -18.14 5.50
C TYR A 43 -16.38 -18.29 6.80
N GLU A 44 -17.70 -18.15 6.75
CA GLU A 44 -18.57 -18.80 7.71
C GLU A 44 -18.72 -20.25 7.25
N ALA A 45 -18.01 -21.13 7.93
CA ALA A 45 -17.84 -22.53 7.55
C ALA A 45 -18.46 -23.45 8.59
N CYS A 46 -18.96 -24.59 8.12
CA CYS A 46 -19.44 -25.61 9.04
C CYS A 46 -18.27 -26.22 9.81
N TYR A 47 -18.29 -26.08 11.14
CA TYR A 47 -17.29 -26.68 12.02
C TYR A 47 -17.69 -28.09 12.44
N ARG A 48 -18.98 -28.28 12.77
CA ARG A 48 -19.53 -29.58 13.17
C ARG A 48 -20.80 -29.89 12.37
N PRO A 49 -20.75 -30.86 11.45
CA PRO A 49 -21.95 -31.31 10.76
C PRO A 49 -22.77 -32.23 11.67
N MET A 50 -24.07 -32.27 11.43
CA MET A 50 -24.92 -33.41 11.79
C MET A 50 -24.74 -34.48 10.72
N THR A 51 -24.41 -35.70 11.13
CA THR A 51 -24.27 -36.84 10.22
C THR A 51 -25.40 -37.84 10.39
N ASP A 52 -25.77 -38.53 9.32
CA ASP A 52 -26.60 -39.73 9.38
C ASP A 52 -25.84 -40.93 9.98
N GLU A 53 -26.48 -42.12 10.06
CA GLU A 53 -25.85 -43.34 10.57
C GLU A 53 -24.69 -43.85 9.70
N TYR A 54 -24.56 -43.34 8.48
CA TYR A 54 -23.52 -43.69 7.51
C TYR A 54 -22.38 -42.65 7.47
N GLY A 55 -22.47 -41.58 8.27
CA GLY A 55 -21.46 -40.52 8.32
C GLY A 55 -21.64 -39.43 7.25
N ASN A 56 -22.74 -39.42 6.50
CA ASN A 56 -23.02 -38.36 5.53
C ASN A 56 -23.50 -37.10 6.24
N ALA A 57 -22.90 -35.95 5.93
CA ALA A 57 -23.29 -34.68 6.49
C ALA A 57 -24.65 -34.22 5.93
N LEU A 58 -25.63 -34.03 6.80
CA LEU A 58 -27.00 -33.64 6.46
C LEU A 58 -27.23 -32.13 6.59
N THR A 59 -26.74 -31.55 7.68
CA THR A 59 -26.83 -30.10 7.97
C THR A 59 -25.70 -29.69 8.90
N CYS A 60 -25.50 -28.39 9.12
CA CYS A 60 -24.53 -27.89 10.06
C CYS A 60 -25.15 -27.61 11.44
N LEU A 61 -24.51 -28.12 12.49
CA LEU A 61 -24.89 -27.84 13.87
C LEU A 61 -24.18 -26.59 14.40
N ASP A 62 -22.87 -26.49 14.12
CA ASP A 62 -22.05 -25.38 14.61
C ASP A 62 -21.32 -24.69 13.45
N TRP A 63 -21.50 -23.38 13.37
CA TRP A 63 -20.82 -22.52 12.42
C TRP A 63 -19.65 -21.80 13.08
N ALA A 64 -18.54 -21.66 12.35
CA ALA A 64 -17.38 -20.92 12.80
C ALA A 64 -16.73 -20.14 11.65
N LEU A 65 -15.90 -19.16 11.99
CA LEU A 65 -15.09 -18.48 11.00
C LEU A 65 -13.83 -19.30 10.69
N ALA A 66 -13.56 -19.52 9.40
CA ALA A 66 -12.44 -20.32 8.93
C ALA A 66 -11.72 -19.66 7.74
N TRP A 67 -10.43 -19.94 7.59
CA TRP A 67 -9.62 -19.50 6.44
C TRP A 67 -9.78 -20.39 5.19
N THR A 68 -10.51 -21.48 5.33
CA THR A 68 -10.79 -22.47 4.29
C THR A 68 -12.27 -22.81 4.35
N PRO A 69 -12.93 -23.02 3.20
CA PRO A 69 -14.30 -23.52 3.20
C PRO A 69 -14.35 -24.93 3.82
N ASP A 70 -15.49 -25.28 4.38
CA ASP A 70 -15.76 -26.61 4.88
C ASP A 70 -15.80 -27.65 3.74
N PRO A 71 -15.51 -28.93 4.05
CA PRO A 71 -15.50 -29.99 3.03
C PRO A 71 -16.89 -30.34 2.47
N TRP A 72 -17.97 -29.90 3.13
CA TRP A 72 -19.35 -30.27 2.79
C TRP A 72 -20.02 -29.29 1.84
N GLY A 73 -19.35 -28.17 1.53
CA GLY A 73 -19.80 -27.18 0.55
C GLY A 73 -20.86 -26.21 1.07
N TRP A 74 -21.01 -26.09 2.39
CA TRP A 74 -22.00 -25.18 3.00
C TRP A 74 -21.44 -23.79 3.31
N SER A 75 -20.13 -23.63 3.19
CA SER A 75 -19.45 -22.38 3.51
C SER A 75 -19.92 -21.21 2.67
N THR A 76 -20.05 -20.05 3.32
CA THR A 76 -20.27 -18.78 2.63
C THR A 76 -19.10 -17.84 2.90
N LEU A 77 -18.77 -16.96 1.95
CA LEU A 77 -17.73 -15.95 2.13
C LEU A 77 -18.24 -14.88 3.09
N ALA A 78 -17.68 -14.81 4.29
CA ALA A 78 -17.99 -13.79 5.28
C ALA A 78 -17.24 -12.46 4.99
N GLY A 79 -16.10 -12.53 4.31
CA GLY A 79 -15.34 -11.37 3.87
C GLY A 79 -13.86 -11.66 3.75
N TYR A 80 -13.02 -10.64 3.89
CA TYR A 80 -11.57 -10.74 3.88
C TYR A 80 -10.99 -10.17 5.17
N ALA A 81 -10.02 -10.86 5.73
CA ALA A 81 -9.33 -10.43 6.95
C ALA A 81 -7.81 -10.49 6.76
N HIS A 82 -7.10 -9.57 7.41
CA HIS A 82 -5.63 -9.55 7.38
C HIS A 82 -5.06 -10.79 8.06
N VAL A 83 -4.03 -11.37 7.44
CA VAL A 83 -3.39 -12.60 7.93
C VAL A 83 -2.37 -12.35 9.04
N GLY A 84 -2.07 -11.07 9.32
CA GLY A 84 -1.15 -10.61 10.36
C GLY A 84 -1.73 -9.48 11.19
N ARG A 85 -0.98 -9.02 12.20
CA ARG A 85 -1.40 -7.92 13.08
C ARG A 85 -1.46 -6.57 12.33
N THR A 86 -2.52 -5.82 12.57
CA THR A 86 -2.76 -4.51 11.94
C THR A 86 -2.71 -3.34 12.93
N ASP A 87 -2.49 -3.61 14.22
CA ASP A 87 -2.36 -2.58 15.26
C ASP A 87 -1.02 -1.86 15.09
N ARG A 88 -1.07 -0.62 14.61
CA ARG A 88 0.11 0.22 14.42
C ARG A 88 -0.25 1.66 14.74
N TYR A 89 0.67 2.40 15.32
CA TYR A 89 0.50 3.84 15.47
C TYR A 89 0.78 4.53 14.13
N ARG A 90 -0.02 5.56 13.84
CA ARG A 90 0.16 6.45 12.68
C ARG A 90 0.11 7.89 13.16
N VAL A 91 0.87 8.76 12.51
CA VAL A 91 0.79 10.20 12.76
C VAL A 91 -0.52 10.69 12.17
N THR A 92 -1.49 11.08 13.00
CA THR A 92 -2.78 11.60 12.51
C THR A 92 -2.79 13.13 12.40
N SER A 93 -1.90 13.80 13.13
CA SER A 93 -1.69 15.24 13.03
C SER A 93 -0.25 15.61 13.39
N ARG A 94 0.20 16.73 12.82
CA ARG A 94 1.47 17.38 13.19
C ARG A 94 1.26 18.88 13.23
N SER A 95 1.56 19.48 14.38
CA SER A 95 1.53 20.93 14.57
C SER A 95 2.95 21.47 14.59
N LEU A 96 3.20 22.54 13.85
CA LEU A 96 4.46 23.28 13.86
C LEU A 96 4.19 24.69 14.39
N GLY A 97 4.76 25.00 15.57
CA GLY A 97 4.69 26.33 16.17
C GLY A 97 5.75 27.26 15.61
N ASP A 98 5.44 28.55 15.54
CA ASP A 98 6.38 29.61 15.15
C ASP A 98 7.15 30.22 16.35
N GLY A 99 6.90 29.71 17.57
CA GLY A 99 7.47 30.25 18.81
C GLY A 99 6.83 31.55 19.29
N ARG A 100 5.79 32.05 18.62
CA ARG A 100 5.06 33.29 18.94
C ARG A 100 3.59 33.05 19.31
N GLY A 101 3.24 31.81 19.63
CA GLY A 101 1.89 31.41 20.06
C GLY A 101 0.98 30.95 18.93
N THR A 102 1.45 30.94 17.68
CA THR A 102 0.69 30.39 16.54
C THR A 102 1.29 29.04 16.13
N ALA A 103 0.42 28.11 15.73
CA ALA A 103 0.83 26.85 15.16
C ALA A 103 0.02 26.50 13.91
N VAL A 104 0.70 25.93 12.93
CA VAL A 104 0.09 25.38 11.72
C VAL A 104 -0.04 23.87 11.91
N THR A 105 -1.26 23.35 11.78
CA THR A 105 -1.54 21.93 11.96
C THR A 105 -1.87 21.26 10.64
N ARG A 106 -1.10 20.24 10.28
CA ARG A 106 -1.43 19.34 9.17
C ARG A 106 -2.03 18.06 9.71
N THR A 107 -3.12 17.58 9.11
CA THR A 107 -3.74 16.29 9.46
C THR A 107 -3.47 15.25 8.38
N PHE A 108 -3.49 13.98 8.78
CA PHE A 108 -3.19 12.87 7.88
C PHE A 108 -4.25 11.77 8.03
N SER A 109 -4.72 11.26 6.89
CA SER A 109 -5.56 10.05 6.84
C SER A 109 -4.93 9.01 5.92
N TYR A 110 -5.09 7.75 6.29
CA TYR A 110 -4.43 6.61 5.64
C TYR A 110 -5.47 5.61 5.15
N THR A 111 -5.30 5.08 3.95
CA THR A 111 -6.23 4.10 3.36
C THR A 111 -5.45 2.93 2.76
N GLY A 112 -6.08 1.74 2.77
CA GLY A 112 -5.52 0.51 2.18
C GLY A 112 -4.26 0.03 2.90
N LEU A 113 -4.38 -0.40 4.15
CA LEU A 113 -3.27 -1.07 4.84
C LEU A 113 -2.86 -2.33 4.07
N GLY A 114 -1.57 -2.47 3.79
CA GLY A 114 -1.02 -3.64 3.10
C GLY A 114 -0.10 -4.47 3.98
N LEU A 115 -0.22 -5.80 3.89
CA LEU A 115 0.72 -6.76 4.45
C LEU A 115 1.24 -7.71 3.36
N SER A 116 2.38 -8.35 3.59
CA SER A 116 2.81 -9.50 2.79
C SER A 116 1.79 -10.63 2.87
N THR A 117 1.85 -11.56 1.92
CA THR A 117 0.98 -12.74 1.86
C THR A 117 1.07 -13.64 3.09
N ASP A 118 2.20 -13.64 3.79
CA ASP A 118 2.40 -14.33 5.07
C ASP A 118 2.10 -13.47 6.30
N GLY A 119 1.73 -12.20 6.11
CA GLY A 119 1.36 -11.26 7.18
C GLY A 119 2.51 -10.73 8.02
N LYS A 120 3.76 -11.10 7.70
CA LYS A 120 4.92 -10.77 8.52
C LYS A 120 5.50 -9.39 8.21
N ASP A 121 5.34 -8.93 6.98
CA ASP A 121 5.90 -7.67 6.51
C ASP A 121 4.82 -6.63 6.26
N PHE A 122 5.01 -5.42 6.77
CA PHE A 122 4.11 -4.30 6.55
C PHE A 122 4.49 -3.57 5.27
N ARG A 123 3.53 -3.44 4.35
CA ARG A 123 3.75 -2.87 3.02
C ARG A 123 3.38 -1.40 2.91
N GLY A 124 3.02 -0.78 4.03
CA GLY A 124 2.58 0.62 4.06
C GLY A 124 1.07 0.75 3.85
N HIS A 125 0.66 1.96 3.51
CA HIS A 125 -0.71 2.30 3.13
C HIS A 125 -0.76 2.58 1.62
N HIS A 126 -1.84 2.16 0.96
CA HIS A 126 -2.06 2.40 -0.46
C HIS A 126 -2.12 3.89 -0.77
N SER A 127 -2.73 4.68 0.10
CA SER A 127 -2.74 6.13 -0.02
C SER A 127 -2.66 6.84 1.33
N VAL A 128 -2.11 8.05 1.27
CA VAL A 128 -2.06 9.00 2.39
C VAL A 128 -2.58 10.33 1.89
N ARG A 129 -3.57 10.90 2.59
CA ARG A 129 -4.01 12.28 2.40
C ARG A 129 -3.42 13.14 3.50
N ALA A 130 -2.81 14.26 3.13
CA ALA A 130 -2.30 15.25 4.05
C ALA A 130 -3.01 16.59 3.83
N VAL A 131 -3.83 17.01 4.79
CA VAL A 131 -4.68 18.22 4.72
C VAL A 131 -4.05 19.34 5.53
N ASP A 132 -3.94 20.53 4.95
CA ASP A 132 -3.46 21.73 5.62
C ASP A 132 -4.58 22.47 6.38
N PRO A 133 -4.28 23.53 7.16
CA PRO A 133 -5.32 24.27 7.89
C PRO A 133 -6.36 24.98 7.03
N LEU A 134 -6.08 25.24 5.75
CA LEU A 134 -7.00 25.88 4.81
C LEU A 134 -7.88 24.86 4.07
N GLY A 135 -7.67 23.57 4.34
CA GLY A 135 -8.39 22.46 3.72
C GLY A 135 -7.84 22.06 2.35
N HIS A 136 -6.73 22.63 1.90
CA HIS A 136 -6.02 22.09 0.74
C HIS A 136 -5.42 20.75 1.14
N TYR A 137 -5.28 19.85 0.17
CA TYR A 137 -4.82 18.51 0.47
C TYR A 137 -3.93 17.95 -0.62
N THR A 138 -2.98 17.12 -0.19
CA THR A 138 -2.19 16.29 -1.07
C THR A 138 -2.55 14.84 -0.81
N ASP A 139 -2.99 14.12 -1.83
CA ASP A 139 -3.07 12.68 -1.84
C ASP A 139 -1.80 12.11 -2.45
N THR A 140 -1.21 11.10 -1.81
CA THR A 140 -0.09 10.33 -2.38
C THR A 140 -0.44 8.86 -2.35
N TRP A 141 -0.29 8.18 -3.47
CA TRP A 141 -0.50 6.74 -3.61
C TRP A 141 0.81 6.00 -3.78
N PHE A 142 0.92 4.86 -3.11
CA PHE A 142 2.15 4.09 -2.98
C PHE A 142 1.97 2.65 -3.46
N ASN A 143 3.03 2.11 -4.05
CA ASN A 143 3.09 0.68 -4.35
C ASN A 143 3.23 -0.12 -3.04
N GLN A 144 2.66 -1.32 -3.01
CA GLN A 144 2.65 -2.23 -1.85
C GLN A 144 3.19 -3.64 -2.16
N ASP A 145 3.63 -3.89 -3.40
CA ASP A 145 4.26 -5.15 -3.80
C ASP A 145 5.67 -5.33 -3.19
N ASP A 146 6.28 -6.48 -3.43
CA ASP A 146 7.56 -6.87 -2.82
C ASP A 146 8.73 -5.95 -3.19
N LEU A 147 8.76 -5.44 -4.42
CA LEU A 147 9.92 -4.73 -4.97
C LEU A 147 9.76 -3.20 -4.93
N LEU A 148 8.53 -2.71 -5.09
CA LEU A 148 8.23 -1.29 -5.16
C LEU A 148 7.63 -0.75 -3.85
N LYS A 149 7.46 -1.57 -2.80
CA LYS A 149 6.84 -1.13 -1.53
C LYS A 149 7.34 0.24 -1.07
N GLY A 150 6.39 1.12 -0.75
CA GLY A 150 6.66 2.46 -0.24
C GLY A 150 7.08 3.50 -1.29
N ARG A 151 7.24 3.11 -2.56
CA ARG A 151 7.52 4.04 -3.65
C ARG A 151 6.22 4.70 -4.12
N PRO A 152 6.12 6.04 -4.16
CA PRO A 152 4.94 6.71 -4.67
C PRO A 152 4.84 6.51 -6.18
N TYR A 153 3.70 6.04 -6.67
CA TYR A 153 3.41 5.96 -8.12
C TYR A 153 2.54 7.11 -8.60
N HIS A 154 1.84 7.78 -7.69
CA HIS A 154 0.93 8.88 -8.02
C HIS A 154 0.80 9.85 -6.86
N GLY A 155 0.60 11.13 -7.16
CA GLY A 155 0.33 12.16 -6.18
C GLY A 155 -0.47 13.29 -6.79
N GLN A 156 -1.39 13.85 -6.02
CA GLN A 156 -2.22 14.98 -6.44
C GLN A 156 -2.29 15.99 -5.31
N THR A 157 -2.04 17.26 -5.64
CA THR A 157 -2.32 18.38 -4.76
C THR A 157 -3.56 19.09 -5.27
N ARG A 158 -4.53 19.28 -4.38
CA ARG A 158 -5.83 19.85 -4.68
C ARG A 158 -6.11 21.01 -3.76
N HIS A 159 -6.79 21.99 -4.32
CA HIS A 159 -7.38 23.09 -3.57
C HIS A 159 -8.52 22.57 -2.68
N SER A 160 -8.96 23.37 -1.70
CA SER A 160 -9.99 22.96 -0.74
C SER A 160 -11.37 22.78 -1.38
N ASN A 161 -11.61 23.44 -2.51
CA ASN A 161 -12.78 23.25 -3.36
C ASN A 161 -12.71 21.99 -4.26
N GLY A 162 -11.63 21.21 -4.18
CA GLY A 162 -11.42 19.98 -4.96
C GLY A 162 -10.70 20.15 -6.30
N SER A 163 -10.44 21.38 -6.75
CA SER A 163 -9.73 21.65 -8.01
C SER A 163 -8.31 21.09 -7.98
N LEU A 164 -7.87 20.47 -9.08
CA LEU A 164 -6.50 19.96 -9.20
C LEU A 164 -5.53 21.11 -9.42
N LEU A 165 -4.46 21.18 -8.63
CA LEU A 165 -3.40 22.19 -8.77
C LEU A 165 -2.13 21.58 -9.35
N ALA A 166 -1.78 20.38 -8.89
CA ALA A 166 -0.63 19.65 -9.40
C ALA A 166 -0.86 18.15 -9.30
N GLU A 167 -0.29 17.42 -10.25
CA GLU A 167 -0.33 15.97 -10.32
C GLU A 167 1.07 15.45 -10.66
N THR A 168 1.49 14.38 -10.02
CA THR A 168 2.75 13.70 -10.31
C THR A 168 2.47 12.22 -10.50
N THR A 169 2.88 11.66 -11.64
CA THR A 169 2.81 10.23 -11.91
C THR A 169 4.22 9.69 -12.07
N ASN A 170 4.56 8.64 -11.32
CA ASN A 170 5.85 7.97 -11.40
C ASN A 170 5.64 6.57 -11.97
N THR A 171 6.24 6.29 -13.11
CA THR A 171 6.30 4.94 -13.66
C THR A 171 7.58 4.25 -13.19
N TRP A 172 7.41 3.13 -12.49
CA TRP A 172 8.51 2.32 -11.99
C TRP A 172 8.67 1.05 -12.83
N ALA A 173 9.90 0.61 -13.02
CA ALA A 173 10.23 -0.69 -13.58
C ALA A 173 11.09 -1.48 -12.59
N THR A 174 11.05 -2.80 -12.71
CA THR A 174 11.94 -3.70 -11.97
C THR A 174 12.90 -4.38 -12.94
N ALA A 175 14.09 -4.71 -12.45
CA ALA A 175 15.12 -5.43 -13.19
C ALA A 175 15.82 -6.42 -12.25
N SER A 176 16.40 -7.48 -12.81
CA SER A 176 17.26 -8.41 -12.08
C SER A 176 18.66 -8.35 -12.69
N PRO A 177 19.49 -7.35 -12.32
CA PRO A 177 20.80 -7.16 -12.95
C PRO A 177 21.74 -8.36 -12.72
N TYR A 178 21.55 -9.07 -11.61
CA TYR A 178 22.25 -10.32 -11.27
C TYR A 178 21.27 -11.34 -10.70
N ALA A 179 21.67 -12.61 -10.70
CA ALA A 179 20.90 -13.68 -10.09
C ALA A 179 20.70 -13.41 -8.59
N GLY A 180 19.45 -13.45 -8.13
CA GLY A 180 19.09 -13.19 -6.73
C GLY A 180 19.04 -11.70 -6.34
N VAL A 181 19.34 -10.78 -7.25
CA VAL A 181 19.28 -9.33 -6.99
C VAL A 181 18.12 -8.73 -7.76
N SER A 182 17.18 -8.10 -7.06
CA SER A 182 16.11 -7.31 -7.66
C SER A 182 16.36 -5.82 -7.46
N HIS A 183 16.12 -5.03 -8.50
CA HIS A 183 16.34 -3.59 -8.52
C HIS A 183 15.11 -2.87 -9.05
N ALA A 184 14.63 -1.89 -8.30
CA ALA A 184 13.53 -1.02 -8.69
C ALA A 184 14.08 0.32 -9.19
N ARG A 185 13.69 0.75 -10.38
CA ARG A 185 14.15 1.99 -11.02
C ARG A 185 12.98 2.81 -11.53
N LEU A 186 13.08 4.12 -11.38
CA LEU A 186 12.11 5.08 -11.89
C LEU A 186 12.37 5.26 -13.38
N VAL A 187 11.41 4.95 -14.25
CA VAL A 187 11.62 5.08 -15.70
C VAL A 187 10.98 6.34 -16.27
N GLN A 188 9.98 6.89 -15.59
CA GLN A 188 9.31 8.11 -16.01
C GLN A 188 8.70 8.85 -14.83
N THR A 189 8.74 10.17 -14.89
CA THR A 189 7.95 11.07 -14.05
C THR A 189 7.22 12.06 -14.94
N ASP A 190 5.91 12.13 -14.80
CA ASP A 190 5.06 13.16 -15.39
C ASP A 190 4.61 14.11 -14.30
N VAL A 191 4.77 15.42 -14.51
CA VAL A 191 4.30 16.47 -13.60
C VAL A 191 3.33 17.37 -14.35
N ALA A 192 2.05 17.26 -14.01
CA ALA A 192 1.02 18.18 -14.47
C ALA A 192 0.92 19.35 -13.47
N THR A 193 0.90 20.58 -13.96
CA THR A 193 0.59 21.78 -13.16
C THR A 193 -0.59 22.50 -13.79
N CYS A 194 -1.58 22.82 -12.99
CA CYS A 194 -2.85 23.41 -13.43
C CYS A 194 -3.02 24.83 -12.87
N ASP A 195 -3.94 25.57 -13.44
CA ASP A 195 -4.43 26.83 -12.87
C ASP A 195 -5.31 26.58 -11.62
N ASP A 196 -5.66 27.64 -10.90
CA ASP A 196 -6.44 27.54 -9.64
C ASP A 196 -7.85 26.96 -9.82
N THR A 197 -8.34 26.89 -11.06
CA THR A 197 -9.62 26.26 -11.41
C THR A 197 -9.48 24.79 -11.81
N GLY A 198 -8.25 24.29 -11.98
CA GLY A 198 -7.94 22.95 -12.45
C GLY A 198 -8.34 22.69 -13.91
N SER A 199 -8.64 23.73 -14.69
CA SER A 199 -9.15 23.63 -16.06
C SER A 199 -8.06 23.57 -17.11
N SER A 200 -6.88 24.15 -16.82
CA SER A 200 -5.79 24.30 -17.77
C SER A 200 -4.49 23.75 -17.19
N CYS A 201 -4.19 22.50 -17.50
CA CYS A 201 -2.97 21.82 -17.05
C CYS A 201 -1.90 21.75 -18.14
N ARG A 202 -0.64 21.90 -17.75
CA ARG A 202 0.55 21.66 -18.58
C ARG A 202 1.35 20.53 -17.96
N THR A 203 1.81 19.59 -18.79
CA THR A 203 2.51 18.40 -18.30
C THR A 203 3.95 18.42 -18.78
N ALA A 204 4.88 18.49 -17.83
CA ALA A 204 6.29 18.21 -18.07
C ALA A 204 6.55 16.71 -17.87
N ARG A 205 7.52 16.16 -18.61
CA ARG A 205 7.93 14.76 -18.47
C ARG A 205 9.42 14.66 -18.29
N GLN A 206 9.84 13.69 -17.50
CA GLN A 206 11.19 13.18 -17.48
C GLN A 206 11.17 11.67 -17.68
N SER A 207 12.10 11.13 -18.48
CA SER A 207 12.29 9.69 -18.60
C SER A 207 13.75 9.31 -18.48
N PHE A 208 13.98 8.11 -17.95
CA PHE A 208 15.31 7.65 -17.54
C PHE A 208 15.63 6.30 -18.18
N GLU A 209 16.79 6.23 -18.82
CA GLU A 209 17.39 4.97 -19.26
C GLU A 209 18.57 4.61 -18.34
N TYR A 210 18.83 3.31 -18.22
CA TYR A 210 19.85 2.78 -17.32
C TYR A 210 20.66 1.68 -18.00
N ASP A 211 21.92 1.55 -17.61
CA ASP A 211 22.74 0.39 -17.95
C ASP A 211 22.38 -0.87 -17.13
N ALA A 212 23.10 -1.96 -17.38
CA ALA A 212 22.92 -3.24 -16.68
C ALA A 212 23.25 -3.18 -15.17
N TYR A 213 23.91 -2.11 -14.71
CA TYR A 213 24.32 -1.91 -13.33
C TYR A 213 23.40 -0.94 -12.60
N GLY A 214 22.41 -0.36 -13.28
CA GLY A 214 21.49 0.62 -12.73
C GLY A 214 22.02 2.05 -12.74
N ASN A 215 23.11 2.33 -13.46
CA ASN A 215 23.57 3.72 -13.64
C ASN A 215 22.70 4.40 -14.71
N PRO A 216 22.23 5.65 -14.49
CA PRO A 216 21.47 6.39 -15.49
C PRO A 216 22.32 6.71 -16.73
N THR A 217 21.93 6.24 -17.91
CA THR A 217 22.64 6.48 -19.17
C THR A 217 22.05 7.61 -20.00
N ARG A 218 20.74 7.86 -19.84
CA ARG A 218 20.04 8.92 -20.57
C ARG A 218 18.92 9.50 -19.72
N LEU A 219 18.78 10.81 -19.75
CA LEU A 219 17.68 11.56 -19.16
C LEU A 219 17.07 12.43 -20.24
N TYR A 220 15.81 12.16 -20.58
CA TYR A 220 15.04 13.02 -21.46
C TYR A 220 14.13 13.91 -20.63
N ARG A 221 14.00 15.18 -21.00
CA ARG A 221 13.15 16.15 -20.33
C ARG A 221 12.30 16.87 -21.38
N TRP A 222 10.99 16.84 -21.20
CA TRP A 222 10.03 17.58 -22.00
C TRP A 222 9.50 18.75 -21.17
N GLY A 223 9.40 19.94 -21.76
CA GLY A 223 8.81 21.10 -21.09
C GLY A 223 7.30 20.96 -20.97
N ASP A 224 6.58 21.07 -22.08
CA ASP A 224 5.18 20.67 -22.21
C ASP A 224 5.08 19.52 -23.22
N VAL A 225 4.67 18.32 -22.80
CA VAL A 225 4.55 17.14 -23.66
C VAL A 225 3.64 17.34 -24.87
N ALA A 226 2.75 18.34 -24.84
CA ALA A 226 1.89 18.70 -25.97
C ALA A 226 2.58 19.61 -27.00
N ARG A 227 3.80 20.06 -26.75
CA ARG A 227 4.60 20.95 -27.60
C ARG A 227 5.91 20.27 -27.96
N SER A 228 6.28 20.36 -29.22
CA SER A 228 7.61 19.98 -29.68
C SER A 228 8.55 21.19 -29.71
N GLY A 229 9.83 20.96 -29.51
CA GLY A 229 10.89 21.97 -29.59
C GLY A 229 11.34 22.53 -28.24
N ASP A 230 10.86 21.97 -27.13
CA ASP A 230 11.28 22.31 -25.76
C ASP A 230 11.92 21.13 -25.01
N GLU A 231 12.30 20.08 -25.74
CA GLU A 231 12.92 18.88 -25.20
C GLU A 231 14.43 19.03 -24.98
N ILE A 232 14.94 18.37 -23.94
CA ILE A 232 16.37 18.22 -23.63
C ILE A 232 16.68 16.73 -23.52
N ASP A 233 17.80 16.31 -24.11
CA ASP A 233 18.29 14.93 -24.10
C ASP A 233 19.71 14.87 -23.53
N GLU A 234 19.82 14.50 -22.26
CA GLU A 234 21.08 14.38 -21.55
C GLU A 234 21.59 12.94 -21.59
N ARG A 235 22.79 12.72 -22.14
CA ARG A 235 23.44 11.41 -22.19
C ARG A 235 24.67 11.35 -21.31
N THR A 236 24.73 10.32 -20.46
CA THR A 236 25.89 10.00 -19.64
C THR A 236 26.47 8.65 -20.03
N ASP A 237 27.72 8.63 -20.50
CA ASP A 237 28.47 7.39 -20.68
C ASP A 237 29.25 7.09 -19.40
N TRP A 238 29.28 5.82 -18.97
CA TRP A 238 29.95 5.39 -17.74
C TRP A 238 31.22 4.58 -18.02
N VAL A 239 32.26 4.79 -17.21
CA VAL A 239 33.34 3.81 -17.01
C VAL A 239 32.92 2.92 -15.84
N VAL A 240 32.75 1.62 -16.11
CA VAL A 240 32.37 0.63 -15.12
C VAL A 240 33.59 -0.23 -14.80
N ASP A 241 34.02 -0.22 -13.53
CA ASP A 241 34.99 -1.18 -13.01
C ASP A 241 34.25 -2.25 -12.19
N PRO A 242 33.96 -3.43 -12.78
CA PRO A 242 33.21 -4.49 -12.10
C PRO A 242 34.02 -5.21 -11.02
N ALA A 243 35.35 -5.07 -11.00
CA ALA A 243 36.19 -5.72 -9.99
C ALA A 243 36.16 -4.95 -8.66
N THR A 244 36.06 -3.62 -8.72
CA THR A 244 36.03 -2.75 -7.54
C THR A 244 34.66 -2.15 -7.24
N TRP A 245 33.66 -2.40 -8.10
CA TRP A 245 32.31 -1.80 -8.03
C TRP A 245 32.33 -0.26 -8.08
N ILE A 246 33.34 0.30 -8.75
CA ILE A 246 33.48 1.75 -8.91
C ILE A 246 32.97 2.13 -10.31
N HIS A 247 31.90 2.92 -10.37
CA HIS A 247 31.37 3.48 -11.60
C HIS A 247 31.64 4.99 -11.64
N ARG A 248 32.14 5.50 -12.76
CA ARG A 248 32.47 6.93 -12.92
C ARG A 248 31.92 7.46 -14.24
N PRO A 249 31.32 8.67 -14.26
CA PRO A 249 30.94 9.30 -15.51
C PRO A 249 32.18 9.50 -16.40
N LYS A 250 32.12 8.99 -17.63
CA LYS A 250 33.15 9.16 -18.67
C LYS A 250 32.90 10.41 -19.49
N ARG A 251 31.64 10.65 -19.86
CA ARG A 251 31.22 11.74 -20.72
C ARG A 251 29.80 12.15 -20.35
N PHE A 252 29.57 13.46 -20.35
CA PHE A 252 28.25 14.07 -20.32
C PHE A 252 28.03 14.79 -21.65
N ALA A 253 26.88 14.58 -22.28
CA ALA A 253 26.46 15.24 -23.51
C ALA A 253 25.01 15.71 -23.37
N LEU A 254 24.68 16.82 -24.04
CA LEU A 254 23.38 17.47 -24.07
C LEU A 254 23.01 17.79 -25.52
#